data_AF-A0AA96VLW4-F1
#
_entry.id   AF-A0AA96VLW4-F1
#
_cell.length_a   1.000
_cell.length_b   1.000
_cell.length_c   1.000
_cell.angle_alpha   90.00
_cell.angle_beta   90.00
_cell.angle_gamma   90.00
#
_symmetry.space_group_name_H-M   'P 1'
#
loop_
_entity.id
_entity.type
_entity.pdbx_description
1 polymer ?
#
loop_
_entity_poly.entity_id
_entity_poly.type
_entity_poly.pdbx_seq_one_letter_code
_entity_poly.pdbx_strand_id
1 'polypeptide(L)'
;MELDFSKIDSIGSPKKPADTSITTDYSELPRAPKKPAESKPEAQSLQRKADHRKQQLAISADVLKEYQANKRLTTSIVAEINHGLQQGQDIYDLFLKAVEGLALTTNDPDLMTRSKEAIQSVYGVGLRKPRAVEIEKQETQKRLKRLIESLEEASDISDQLRLKRAIQAHQKRLDSL
;
A
#
# COMPACT_ATOMS: atom_id res chain seq x y z
N MET A 1 -17.27 37.08 -28.92
CA MET A 1 -18.38 36.12 -28.77
C MET A 1 -18.74 36.11 -27.30
N GLU A 2 -19.84 36.76 -26.92
CA GLU A 2 -20.37 36.69 -25.56
C GLU A 2 -21.24 35.44 -25.45
N LEU A 3 -21.11 34.70 -24.35
CA LEU A 3 -21.89 33.50 -24.09
C LEU A 3 -23.06 33.87 -23.20
N ASP A 4 -24.28 33.67 -23.70
CA ASP A 4 -25.53 33.91 -22.97
C ASP A 4 -25.86 32.71 -22.07
N PHE A 5 -25.95 32.97 -20.77
CA PHE A 5 -26.22 31.97 -19.73
C PHE A 5 -27.66 32.03 -19.18
N SER A 6 -28.56 32.83 -19.77
CA SER A 6 -29.95 33.06 -19.35
C SER A 6 -30.86 31.82 -19.32
N LYS A 7 -30.35 30.63 -19.68
CA LYS A 7 -31.08 29.35 -19.69
C LYS A 7 -30.71 28.38 -18.56
N ILE A 8 -29.72 28.70 -17.71
CA ILE A 8 -29.24 27.76 -16.67
C ILE A 8 -30.22 27.63 -15.50
N ASP A 9 -30.97 28.68 -15.15
CA ASP A 9 -31.85 28.69 -13.97
C ASP A 9 -33.09 27.76 -14.06
N SER A 10 -33.35 27.16 -15.22
CA SER A 10 -34.51 26.26 -15.43
C SER A 10 -34.30 24.80 -15.03
N ILE A 11 -33.12 24.43 -14.50
CA ILE A 11 -32.75 23.03 -14.21
C ILE A 11 -32.93 22.65 -12.71
N GLY A 12 -33.19 23.64 -11.83
CA GLY A 12 -32.94 23.50 -10.38
C GLY A 12 -34.12 23.37 -9.40
N SER A 13 -35.39 23.27 -9.83
CA SER A 13 -36.54 23.36 -8.91
C SER A 13 -37.44 22.10 -8.86
N PRO A 14 -37.27 21.19 -7.88
CA PRO A 14 -38.23 20.11 -7.65
C PRO A 14 -39.55 20.64 -7.09
N LYS A 15 -40.64 20.44 -7.85
CA LYS A 15 -41.98 20.92 -7.52
C LYS A 15 -42.56 20.12 -6.33
N LYS A 16 -42.73 20.77 -5.18
CA LYS A 16 -43.35 20.19 -3.97
C LYS A 16 -44.81 19.81 -4.26
N PRO A 17 -45.24 18.54 -4.11
CA PRO A 17 -46.65 18.19 -4.21
C PRO A 17 -47.40 18.76 -3.00
N ALA A 18 -48.57 19.34 -3.25
CA ALA A 18 -49.41 19.95 -2.22
C ALA A 18 -50.24 18.89 -1.49
N ASP A 19 -50.50 19.11 -0.20
CA ASP A 19 -51.52 18.38 0.54
C ASP A 19 -52.90 18.61 -0.08
N THR A 20 -53.60 17.51 -0.37
CA THR A 20 -55.06 17.50 -0.46
C THR A 20 -55.59 16.31 0.34
N SER A 21 -55.94 16.59 1.58
CA SER A 21 -56.76 15.71 2.42
C SER A 21 -58.15 15.56 1.81
N ILE A 22 -58.56 14.35 1.46
CA ILE A 22 -59.95 14.02 1.17
C ILE A 22 -60.41 13.01 2.22
N THR A 23 -61.22 13.50 3.16
CA THR A 23 -61.97 12.72 4.14
C THR A 23 -63.25 12.19 3.52
N THR A 24 -63.51 10.88 3.55
CA THR A 24 -64.87 10.31 3.42
C THR A 24 -64.96 8.93 4.08
N ASP A 25 -66.09 8.65 4.72
CA ASP A 25 -66.39 7.48 5.58
C ASP A 25 -67.91 7.17 5.44
N TYR A 26 -68.48 6.00 5.74
CA TYR A 26 -67.97 4.80 6.43
C TYR A 26 -68.51 3.51 5.80
N SER A 27 -67.78 2.38 5.88
CA SER A 27 -68.42 1.05 6.03
C SER A 27 -67.45 -0.08 6.42
N GLU A 28 -67.62 -0.64 7.62
CA GLU A 28 -66.97 -1.89 8.03
C GLU A 28 -67.69 -3.14 7.48
N LEU A 29 -66.95 -4.15 7.02
CA LEU A 29 -67.41 -5.54 6.83
C LEU A 29 -66.25 -6.52 7.20
N PRO A 30 -66.53 -7.79 7.58
CA PRO A 30 -65.76 -8.44 8.64
C PRO A 30 -64.65 -9.41 8.20
N ARG A 31 -63.57 -9.42 9.00
CA ARG A 31 -62.57 -10.48 9.27
C ARG A 31 -62.18 -11.48 8.15
N ALA A 32 -60.89 -11.47 7.84
CA ALA A 32 -60.09 -12.69 7.73
C ALA A 32 -58.77 -12.52 8.53
N PRO A 33 -58.34 -13.50 9.34
CA PRO A 33 -57.05 -13.41 10.01
C PRO A 33 -55.93 -13.55 8.96
N LYS A 34 -55.20 -12.47 8.70
CA LYS A 34 -53.99 -12.54 7.89
C LYS A 34 -53.00 -13.46 8.59
N LYS A 35 -52.73 -14.64 8.00
CA LYS A 35 -51.55 -15.44 8.35
C LYS A 35 -50.30 -14.53 8.30
N PRO A 36 -49.31 -14.72 9.18
CA PRO A 36 -48.11 -13.88 9.16
C PRO A 36 -47.44 -14.02 7.80
N ALA A 37 -47.38 -12.90 7.06
CA ALA A 37 -46.67 -12.84 5.79
C ALA A 37 -45.18 -13.13 6.02
N GLU A 38 -44.56 -13.86 5.10
CA GLU A 38 -43.18 -14.34 5.23
C GLU A 38 -42.17 -13.18 5.09
N SER A 39 -41.91 -12.47 6.18
CA SER A 39 -41.02 -11.30 6.28
C SER A 39 -39.51 -11.64 6.22
N LYS A 40 -39.13 -12.63 5.40
CA LYS A 40 -37.77 -13.18 5.33
C LYS A 40 -36.86 -12.63 4.22
N PRO A 41 -37.31 -12.34 2.97
CA PRO A 41 -36.37 -11.98 1.90
C PRO A 41 -35.76 -10.58 2.08
N GLU A 42 -36.54 -9.58 2.50
CA GLU A 42 -36.03 -8.22 2.72
C GLU A 42 -35.04 -8.16 3.89
N ALA A 43 -35.36 -8.78 5.03
CA ALA A 43 -34.49 -8.80 6.21
C ALA A 43 -33.11 -9.42 5.90
N GLN A 44 -33.07 -10.53 5.16
CA GLN A 44 -31.80 -11.12 4.71
C GLN A 44 -31.05 -10.21 3.74
N SER A 45 -31.74 -9.50 2.84
CA SER A 45 -31.11 -8.55 1.91
C SER A 45 -30.50 -7.34 2.63
N LEU A 46 -31.17 -6.83 3.67
CA LEU A 46 -30.69 -5.74 4.52
C LEU A 46 -29.49 -6.17 5.35
N GLN A 47 -29.50 -7.39 5.89
CA GLN A 47 -28.37 -7.92 6.63
C GLN A 47 -27.13 -8.10 5.75
N ARG A 48 -27.27 -8.67 4.54
CA ARG A 48 -26.17 -8.76 3.56
C ARG A 48 -25.60 -7.38 3.20
N LYS A 49 -26.45 -6.36 3.03
CA LYS A 49 -26.00 -4.97 2.81
C LYS A 49 -25.24 -4.40 4.02
N ALA A 50 -25.70 -4.68 5.24
CA ALA A 50 -25.02 -4.25 6.46
C ALA A 50 -23.65 -4.93 6.63
N ASP A 51 -23.56 -6.23 6.36
CA ASP A 51 -22.32 -6.99 6.48
C ASP A 51 -21.30 -6.62 5.39
N HIS A 52 -21.75 -6.40 4.15
CA HIS A 52 -20.91 -5.84 3.09
C HIS A 52 -20.39 -4.44 3.45
N ARG A 53 -21.23 -3.59 4.07
CA ARG A 53 -20.80 -2.26 4.55
C ARG A 53 -19.77 -2.37 5.68
N LYS A 54 -19.92 -3.32 6.61
CA LYS A 54 -18.90 -3.60 7.64
C LYS A 54 -17.58 -4.05 7.03
N GLN A 55 -17.60 -4.94 6.03
CA GLN A 55 -16.41 -5.41 5.32
C GLN A 55 -15.71 -4.25 4.59
N GLN A 56 -16.46 -3.41 3.86
CA GLN A 56 -15.92 -2.22 3.22
C GLN A 56 -15.29 -1.24 4.23
N LEU A 57 -15.95 -1.02 5.38
CA LEU A 57 -15.41 -0.16 6.45
C LEU A 57 -14.11 -0.74 7.02
N ALA A 58 -14.04 -2.04 7.29
CA ALA A 58 -12.82 -2.71 7.75
C ALA A 58 -11.66 -2.54 6.76
N ILE A 59 -11.88 -2.90 5.48
CA ILE A 59 -10.87 -2.73 4.42
C ILE A 59 -10.41 -1.27 4.31
N SER A 60 -11.34 -0.31 4.38
CA SER A 60 -11.00 1.12 4.32
C SER A 60 -10.18 1.58 5.54
N ALA A 61 -10.44 1.03 6.73
CA ALA A 61 -9.70 1.36 7.93
C ALA A 61 -8.27 0.81 7.88
N ASP A 62 -8.07 -0.39 7.36
CA ASP A 62 -6.75 -1.00 7.18
C ASP A 62 -5.91 -0.22 6.17
N VAL A 63 -6.46 0.12 4.99
CA VAL A 63 -5.79 0.95 3.98
C VAL A 63 -5.44 2.34 4.52
N LEU A 64 -6.34 2.98 5.28
CA LEU A 64 -6.06 4.28 5.91
C LEU A 64 -4.96 4.19 6.98
N LYS A 65 -4.91 3.08 7.74
CA LYS A 65 -3.88 2.83 8.76
C LYS A 65 -2.50 2.65 8.12
N GLU A 66 -2.41 1.87 7.04
CA GLU A 66 -1.19 1.68 6.26
C GLU A 66 -0.71 3.01 5.66
N TYR A 67 -1.60 3.75 4.99
CA TYR A 67 -1.28 5.08 4.44
C TYR A 67 -0.77 6.06 5.51
N GLN A 68 -1.39 6.06 6.71
CA GLN A 68 -0.91 6.89 7.82
C GLN A 68 0.46 6.44 8.35
N ALA A 69 0.75 5.14 8.37
CA ALA A 69 2.07 4.62 8.74
C ALA A 69 3.13 5.06 7.71
N ASN A 70 2.88 4.83 6.42
CA ASN A 70 3.79 5.22 5.34
C ASN A 70 4.04 6.73 5.31
N LYS A 71 3.00 7.56 5.56
CA LYS A 71 3.15 9.02 5.68
C LYS A 71 4.05 9.42 6.85
N ARG A 72 3.95 8.77 8.01
CA ARG A 72 4.81 9.04 9.18
C ARG A 72 6.26 8.66 8.89
N LEU A 73 6.48 7.46 8.34
CA LEU A 73 7.81 6.97 7.94
C LEU A 73 8.44 7.90 6.89
N THR A 74 7.70 8.29 5.85
CA THR A 74 8.17 9.24 4.83
C THR A 74 8.57 10.59 5.45
N THR A 75 7.82 11.08 6.45
CA THR A 75 8.18 12.31 7.18
C THR A 75 9.51 12.16 7.93
N SER A 76 9.75 11.00 8.56
CA SER A 76 11.05 10.69 9.21
C SER A 76 12.19 10.69 8.18
N ILE A 77 11.98 10.00 7.06
CA ILE A 77 12.95 9.90 5.96
C ILE A 77 13.33 11.28 5.43
N VAL A 78 12.39 12.20 5.26
CA VAL A 78 12.67 13.59 4.83
C VAL A 78 13.51 14.34 5.87
N ALA A 79 13.26 14.15 7.17
CA ALA A 79 14.08 14.74 8.22
C ALA A 79 15.51 14.14 8.24
N GLU A 80 15.63 12.81 8.11
CA GLU A 80 16.91 12.10 8.01
C GLU A 80 17.74 12.59 6.81
N ILE A 81 17.12 12.77 5.64
CA ILE A 81 17.80 13.32 4.45
C ILE A 81 18.28 14.75 4.70
N ASN A 82 17.46 15.61 5.30
CA ASN A 82 17.87 16.99 5.61
C ASN A 82 19.04 17.03 6.60
N HIS A 83 19.05 16.16 7.61
CA HIS A 83 20.17 16.07 8.55
C HIS A 83 21.44 15.48 7.90
N GLY A 84 21.30 14.44 7.06
CA GLY A 84 22.44 13.90 6.31
C GLY A 84 23.05 14.91 5.34
N LEU A 85 22.24 15.74 4.69
CA LEU A 85 22.70 16.88 3.88
C LEU A 85 23.50 17.90 4.72
N GLN A 86 23.00 18.26 5.91
CA GLN A 86 23.71 19.16 6.84
C GLN A 86 25.03 18.57 7.36
N GLN A 87 25.13 17.24 7.45
CA GLN A 87 26.32 16.51 7.91
C GLN A 87 27.32 16.19 6.79
N GLY A 88 27.00 16.50 5.53
CA GLY A 88 27.85 16.16 4.39
C GLY A 88 27.89 14.66 4.07
N GLN A 89 26.80 13.94 4.33
CA GLN A 89 26.67 12.52 4.01
C GLN A 89 26.80 12.27 2.50
N ASP A 90 27.31 11.08 2.13
CA ASP A 90 27.50 10.69 0.73
C ASP A 90 26.17 10.67 -0.05
N ILE A 91 26.23 11.16 -1.29
CA ILE A 91 25.06 11.32 -2.17
C ILE A 91 24.37 10.00 -2.54
N TYR A 92 25.10 8.87 -2.61
CA TYR A 92 24.51 7.55 -2.89
C TYR A 92 23.66 7.07 -1.71
N ASP A 93 24.09 7.34 -0.47
CA ASP A 93 23.31 7.02 0.72
C ASP A 93 22.04 7.87 0.79
N LEU A 94 22.18 9.20 0.58
CA LEU A 94 21.07 10.15 0.56
C LEU A 94 20.06 9.83 -0.55
N PHE A 95 20.55 9.44 -1.73
CA PHE A 95 19.71 9.01 -2.84
C PHE A 95 18.95 7.71 -2.52
N LEU A 96 19.63 6.69 -1.96
CA LEU A 96 18.95 5.47 -1.52
C LEU A 96 17.91 5.75 -0.43
N LYS A 97 18.21 6.66 0.50
CA LYS A 97 17.28 7.12 1.53
C LYS A 97 16.06 7.84 0.93
N ALA A 98 16.25 8.65 -0.11
CA ALA A 98 15.14 9.25 -0.87
C ALA A 98 14.30 8.19 -1.61
N VAL A 99 14.93 7.17 -2.20
CA VAL A 99 14.25 6.03 -2.83
C VAL A 99 13.42 5.23 -1.81
N GLU A 100 13.88 5.09 -0.56
CA GLU A 100 13.11 4.49 0.54
C GLU A 100 11.79 5.23 0.78
N GLY A 101 11.85 6.57 0.83
CA GLY A 101 10.65 7.42 0.96
C GLY A 101 9.72 7.29 -0.25
N LEU A 102 10.28 7.29 -1.46
CA LEU A 102 9.49 7.12 -2.69
C LEU A 102 8.73 5.78 -2.69
N ALA A 103 9.41 4.67 -2.40
CA ALA A 103 8.83 3.33 -2.33
C ALA A 103 7.59 3.27 -1.40
N LEU A 104 7.66 3.92 -0.23
CA LEU A 104 6.54 4.02 0.71
C LEU A 104 5.36 4.88 0.19
N THR A 105 5.65 5.94 -0.56
CA THR A 105 4.62 6.83 -1.12
C THR A 105 3.96 6.28 -2.38
N THR A 106 4.67 5.50 -3.21
CA THR A 106 4.16 4.89 -4.44
C THR A 106 3.65 3.46 -4.23
N ASN A 107 3.85 2.90 -3.03
CA ASN A 107 3.60 1.50 -2.70
C ASN A 107 4.32 0.50 -3.65
N ASP A 108 5.58 0.81 -3.99
CA ASP A 108 6.44 -0.03 -4.84
C ASP A 108 7.58 -0.62 -3.99
N PRO A 109 7.40 -1.80 -3.38
CA PRO A 109 8.40 -2.40 -2.48
C PRO A 109 9.70 -2.78 -3.21
N ASP A 110 9.64 -3.03 -4.51
CA ASP A 110 10.77 -3.48 -5.32
C ASP A 110 11.65 -2.32 -5.81
N LEU A 111 11.16 -1.07 -5.73
CA LEU A 111 11.88 0.13 -6.19
C LEU A 111 13.27 0.26 -5.55
N MET A 112 13.38 -0.03 -4.25
CA MET A 112 14.65 -0.01 -3.51
C MET A 112 15.63 -1.04 -4.07
N THR A 113 15.18 -2.28 -4.31
CA THR A 113 16.01 -3.37 -4.85
C THR A 113 16.55 -3.01 -6.23
N ARG A 114 15.67 -2.61 -7.16
CA ARG A 114 16.06 -2.21 -8.53
C ARG A 114 17.03 -1.02 -8.53
N SER A 115 16.83 -0.06 -7.63
CA SER A 115 17.71 1.12 -7.49
C SER A 115 19.10 0.76 -6.96
N LYS A 116 19.19 -0.14 -5.96
CA LYS A 116 20.47 -0.66 -5.47
C LYS A 116 21.23 -1.42 -6.55
N GLU A 117 20.57 -2.30 -7.29
CA GLU A 117 21.16 -3.05 -8.40
C GLU A 117 21.70 -2.11 -9.50
N ALA A 118 20.97 -1.05 -9.84
CA ALA A 118 21.43 -0.02 -10.77
C ALA A 118 22.67 0.75 -10.26
N ILE A 119 22.72 1.09 -8.96
CA ILE A 119 23.90 1.72 -8.35
C ILE A 119 25.11 0.78 -8.41
N GLN A 120 24.95 -0.48 -8.00
CA GLN A 120 26.03 -1.47 -8.00
C GLN A 120 26.54 -1.76 -9.42
N SER A 121 25.64 -1.96 -10.39
CA SER A 121 26.01 -2.26 -11.77
C SER A 121 26.63 -1.07 -12.51
N VAL A 122 25.94 0.08 -12.54
CA VAL A 122 26.39 1.25 -13.32
C VAL A 122 27.52 1.99 -12.60
N TYR A 123 27.34 2.32 -11.32
CA TYR A 123 28.28 3.17 -10.59
C TYR A 123 29.38 2.37 -9.90
N GLY A 124 29.08 1.17 -9.41
CA GLY A 124 30.06 0.23 -8.84
C GLY A 124 30.92 -0.43 -9.91
N VAL A 125 30.34 -1.31 -10.74
CA VAL A 125 31.10 -2.08 -11.75
C VAL A 125 31.53 -1.19 -12.93
N GLY A 126 30.62 -0.40 -13.50
CA GLY A 126 30.90 0.43 -14.67
C GLY A 126 31.84 1.61 -14.37
N LEU A 127 31.49 2.45 -13.39
CA LEU A 127 32.21 3.70 -13.09
C LEU A 127 33.20 3.61 -11.92
N ARG A 128 33.31 2.45 -11.24
CA ARG A 128 34.22 2.19 -10.11
C ARG A 128 34.18 3.27 -9.01
N LYS A 129 32.98 3.76 -8.70
CA LYS A 129 32.76 4.77 -7.67
C LYS A 129 32.93 4.13 -6.28
N PRO A 130 33.86 4.61 -5.43
CA PRO A 130 34.21 3.93 -4.17
C PRO A 130 33.00 3.60 -3.28
N ARG A 131 32.09 4.56 -3.07
CA ARG A 131 30.89 4.32 -2.25
C ARG A 131 29.93 3.29 -2.86
N ALA A 132 29.74 3.28 -4.18
CA ALA A 132 28.87 2.31 -4.84
C ALA A 132 29.41 0.87 -4.70
N VAL A 133 30.74 0.70 -4.75
CA VAL A 133 31.42 -0.57 -4.45
C VAL A 133 31.29 -0.94 -2.97
N GLU A 134 31.41 0.02 -2.05
CA GLU A 134 31.22 -0.20 -0.62
C GLU A 134 29.78 -0.66 -0.29
N ILE A 135 28.76 -0.05 -0.93
CA ILE A 135 27.36 -0.47 -0.83
C ILE A 135 27.20 -1.92 -1.30
N GLU A 136 27.87 -2.34 -2.38
CA GLU A 136 27.87 -3.73 -2.83
C GLU A 136 28.52 -4.68 -1.80
N LYS A 137 29.65 -4.28 -1.21
CA LYS A 137 30.33 -5.04 -0.15
C LYS A 137 29.43 -5.23 1.07
N GLN A 138 28.80 -4.16 1.56
CA GLN A 138 27.92 -4.20 2.72
C GLN A 138 26.68 -5.09 2.48
N GLU A 139 26.03 -5.01 1.32
CA GLU A 139 24.89 -5.89 0.98
C GLU A 139 25.34 -7.35 0.82
N THR A 140 26.49 -7.60 0.18
CA THR A 140 27.02 -8.96 0.02
C THR A 140 27.39 -9.58 1.38
N GLN A 141 27.97 -8.80 2.29
CA GLN A 141 28.24 -9.21 3.68
C GLN A 141 26.96 -9.52 4.46
N LYS A 142 25.92 -8.66 4.39
CA LYS A 142 24.62 -8.90 5.02
C LYS A 142 23.97 -10.19 4.52
N ARG A 143 24.00 -10.43 3.20
CA ARG A 143 23.47 -11.65 2.58
C ARG A 143 24.27 -12.89 2.97
N LEU A 144 25.59 -12.79 2.99
CA LEU A 144 26.49 -13.86 3.43
C LEU A 144 26.23 -14.24 4.90
N LYS A 145 26.04 -13.26 5.80
CA LYS A 145 25.67 -13.52 7.21
C LYS A 145 24.39 -14.34 7.31
N ARG A 146 23.32 -13.92 6.62
CA ARG A 146 22.04 -14.64 6.57
C ARG A 146 22.19 -16.07 6.03
N LEU A 147 23.03 -16.28 5.02
CA LEU A 147 23.27 -17.61 4.46
C LEU A 147 24.04 -18.53 5.41
N ILE A 148 24.92 -17.99 6.25
CA ILE A 148 25.58 -18.76 7.32
C ILE A 148 24.57 -19.12 8.42
N GLU A 149 23.77 -18.15 8.88
CA GLU A 149 22.68 -18.38 9.85
C GLU A 149 21.72 -19.48 9.35
N SER A 150 21.27 -19.39 8.09
CA SER A 150 20.44 -20.43 7.47
C SER A 150 21.15 -21.78 7.29
N LEU A 151 22.49 -21.82 7.18
CA LEU A 151 23.24 -23.07 7.07
C LEU A 151 23.37 -23.78 8.43
N GLU A 152 23.45 -23.02 9.52
CA GLU A 152 23.46 -23.55 10.89
C GLU A 152 22.09 -24.15 11.27
N GLU A 153 21.00 -23.57 10.78
CA GLU A 153 19.62 -24.07 10.98
C GLU A 153 19.21 -25.20 10.02
N ALA A 154 19.90 -25.40 8.89
CA ALA A 154 19.51 -26.35 7.85
C ALA A 154 19.75 -27.81 8.26
N SER A 155 18.66 -28.59 8.36
CA SER A 155 18.69 -30.02 8.65
C SER A 155 18.86 -30.94 7.43
N ASP A 156 18.44 -30.51 6.23
CA ASP A 156 18.59 -31.28 4.99
C ASP A 156 19.97 -31.12 4.34
N ILE A 157 20.53 -32.23 3.86
CA ILE A 157 21.84 -32.30 3.21
C ILE A 157 21.85 -31.58 1.85
N SER A 158 20.76 -31.66 1.07
CA SER A 158 20.66 -30.95 -0.22
C SER A 158 20.65 -29.44 0.00
N ASP A 159 19.88 -28.95 0.97
CA ASP A 159 19.85 -27.53 1.31
C ASP A 159 21.18 -27.02 1.90
N GLN A 160 21.82 -27.79 2.78
CA GLN A 160 23.19 -27.47 3.23
C GLN A 160 24.19 -27.36 2.06
N LEU A 161 24.12 -28.23 1.06
CA LEU A 161 24.98 -28.17 -0.13
C LEU A 161 24.68 -26.95 -1.01
N ARG A 162 23.41 -26.56 -1.15
CA ARG A 162 23.00 -25.34 -1.87
C ARG A 162 23.50 -24.08 -1.16
N LEU A 163 23.32 -24.01 0.16
CA LEU A 163 23.78 -22.89 0.99
C LEU A 163 25.30 -22.75 0.97
N LYS A 164 26.05 -23.86 1.11
CA LYS A 164 27.54 -23.85 1.00
C LYS A 164 28.01 -23.28 -0.35
N ARG A 165 27.37 -23.66 -1.47
CA ARG A 165 27.69 -23.10 -2.80
C ARG A 165 27.38 -21.61 -2.90
N ALA A 166 26.24 -21.17 -2.34
CA ALA A 166 25.87 -19.76 -2.31
C ALA A 166 26.85 -18.92 -1.48
N ILE A 167 27.26 -19.40 -0.31
CA ILE A 167 28.27 -18.76 0.55
C ILE A 167 29.59 -18.61 -0.21
N GLN A 168 30.10 -19.67 -0.84
CA GLN A 168 31.33 -19.63 -1.65
C GLN A 168 31.24 -18.61 -2.81
N ALA A 169 30.09 -18.52 -3.48
CA ALA A 169 29.88 -17.53 -4.53
C ALA A 169 29.90 -16.08 -4.00
N HIS A 170 29.27 -15.82 -2.85
CA HIS A 170 29.29 -14.50 -2.22
C HIS A 170 30.67 -14.13 -1.62
N GLN A 171 31.42 -15.09 -1.08
CA GLN A 171 32.82 -14.91 -0.66
C GLN A 171 33.69 -14.49 -1.86
N LYS A 172 33.68 -15.27 -2.94
CA LYS A 172 34.41 -14.97 -4.17
C LYS A 172 34.01 -13.61 -4.77
N ARG A 173 32.75 -13.18 -4.60
CA ARG A 173 32.33 -11.84 -5.02
C ARG A 173 32.98 -10.75 -4.16
N LEU A 174 32.99 -10.89 -2.83
CA LEU A 174 33.65 -9.94 -1.93
C LEU A 174 35.15 -9.79 -2.22
N ASP A 175 35.84 -10.89 -2.52
CA ASP A 175 37.27 -10.88 -2.88
C ASP A 175 37.55 -10.14 -4.22
N SER A 176 36.51 -9.93 -5.04
CA SER A 176 36.60 -9.27 -6.37
C SER A 176 36.20 -7.79 -6.38
N LEU A 177 35.79 -7.24 -5.23
CA LEU A 177 35.30 -5.88 -5.04
C LEU A 177 36.32 -4.99 -4.32
#